data_AF-A0A535I8D0-F1
#
_entry.id   AF-A0A535I8D0-F1
#
_cell.length_a   1.000
_cell.length_b   1.000
_cell.length_c   1.000
_cell.angle_alpha   90.00
_cell.angle_beta   90.00
_cell.angle_gamma   90.00
#
_symmetry.space_group_name_H-M   'P 1'
#
loop_
_entity.id
_entity.type
_entity.pdbx_description
1 polymer ?
#
loop_
_entity_poly.entity_id
_entity_poly.type
_entity_poly.pdbx_seq_one_letter_code
_entity_poly.pdbx_strand_id
1 'polypeptide(L)'
;MASRTAQAEVALERHRDVGRVEAFSDGVFAFAATLLALGIRIPRPDDPDASSGLRDLVIAQWPSYFAFALSFVTVGIVWANDHVMFSHFVRTDRGIVLLKVLTLMFVAFLPVPTGVLGSWLANDRDRAVAVVFYAGTLMAFGIAHNLLWWYGAYRVRATSPRLSARERRALTIT
;
A
#
# COMPACT_ATOMS: atom_id res chain seq x y z
N MET A 1 -3.99 13.14 -43.23
CA MET A 1 -2.93 12.23 -42.76
C MET A 1 -2.23 12.75 -41.50
N ALA A 2 -1.78 14.01 -41.45
CA ALA A 2 -1.11 14.63 -40.28
C ALA A 2 -1.90 14.62 -38.95
N SER A 3 -3.23 14.67 -38.98
CA SER A 3 -4.08 14.65 -37.77
C SER A 3 -4.08 13.29 -37.05
N ARG A 4 -3.90 12.16 -37.77
CA ARG A 4 -3.86 10.82 -37.15
C ARG A 4 -2.55 10.56 -36.41
N THR A 5 -1.44 11.06 -36.92
CA THR A 5 -0.13 10.94 -36.28
C THR A 5 -0.06 11.74 -34.98
N ALA A 6 -0.56 12.97 -34.97
CA ALA A 6 -0.63 13.79 -33.76
C ALA A 6 -1.53 13.16 -32.66
N GLN A 7 -2.66 12.57 -33.04
CA GLN A 7 -3.52 11.85 -32.10
C GLN A 7 -2.85 10.59 -31.52
N ALA A 8 -2.07 9.88 -32.33
CA ALA A 8 -1.32 8.72 -31.88
C ALA A 8 -0.19 9.11 -30.90
N GLU A 9 0.56 10.18 -31.18
CA GLU A 9 1.57 10.71 -30.26
C GLU A 9 0.97 11.09 -28.90
N VAL A 10 -0.12 11.87 -28.88
CA VAL A 10 -0.77 12.28 -27.63
C VAL A 10 -1.30 11.08 -26.83
N ALA A 11 -1.80 10.04 -27.50
CA ALA A 11 -2.23 8.82 -26.83
C ALA A 11 -1.03 8.06 -26.22
N LEU A 12 0.07 7.93 -26.96
CA LEU A 12 1.30 7.30 -26.49
C LEU A 12 1.91 8.04 -25.29
N GLU A 13 1.94 9.37 -25.33
CA GLU A 13 2.41 10.19 -24.21
C GLU A 13 1.58 9.95 -22.95
N ARG A 14 0.25 9.95 -23.07
CA ARG A 14 -0.65 9.67 -21.93
C ARG A 14 -0.46 8.28 -21.35
N HIS A 15 -0.31 7.26 -22.20
CA HIS A 15 -0.03 5.90 -21.74
C HIS A 15 1.31 5.82 -21.01
N ARG A 16 2.34 6.52 -21.51
CA ARG A 16 3.64 6.59 -20.84
C ARG A 16 3.55 7.26 -19.47
N ASP A 17 2.78 8.34 -19.34
CA ASP A 17 2.62 9.05 -18.07
C ASP A 17 1.92 8.20 -17.01
N VAL A 18 0.86 7.47 -17.39
CA VAL A 18 0.18 6.50 -16.50
C VAL A 18 1.16 5.41 -16.06
N GLY A 19 1.91 4.82 -17.00
CA GLY A 19 2.87 3.75 -16.71
C GLY A 19 4.01 4.19 -15.79
N ARG A 20 4.45 5.45 -15.86
CA ARG A 20 5.48 5.98 -14.93
C ARG A 20 4.97 6.08 -13.50
N VAL A 21 3.71 6.47 -13.31
CA VAL A 21 3.09 6.55 -11.98
C VAL A 21 2.91 5.15 -11.39
N GLU A 22 2.55 4.19 -12.23
CA GLU A 22 2.43 2.78 -11.85
C GLU A 22 3.78 2.18 -11.46
N ALA A 23 4.82 2.37 -12.26
CA ALA A 23 6.17 1.90 -11.92
C ALA A 23 6.71 2.50 -10.61
N PHE A 24 6.40 3.77 -10.33
CA PHE A 24 6.72 4.39 -9.05
C PHE A 24 5.95 3.73 -7.89
N SER A 25 4.66 3.44 -8.08
CA SER A 25 3.83 2.70 -7.13
C SER A 25 4.44 1.34 -6.80
N ASP A 26 4.78 0.55 -7.81
CA ASP A 26 5.37 -0.79 -7.65
C ASP A 26 6.67 -0.75 -6.83
N GLY A 27 7.52 0.25 -7.11
CA GLY A 27 8.75 0.47 -6.34
C GLY A 27 8.47 0.75 -4.86
N VAL A 28 7.47 1.58 -4.55
CA VAL A 28 7.09 1.89 -3.16
C VAL A 28 6.51 0.66 -2.46
N PHE A 29 5.64 -0.11 -3.12
CA PHE A 29 5.09 -1.35 -2.56
C PHE A 29 6.18 -2.39 -2.27
N ALA A 30 7.10 -2.61 -3.21
CA ALA A 30 8.22 -3.53 -3.03
C ALA A 30 9.15 -3.09 -1.89
N PHE A 31 9.43 -1.78 -1.79
CA PHE A 31 10.25 -1.24 -0.71
C PHE A 31 9.57 -1.38 0.65
N ALA A 32 8.28 -1.04 0.76
CA ALA A 32 7.50 -1.22 1.98
C ALA A 32 7.47 -2.68 2.44
N ALA A 33 7.21 -3.63 1.51
CA ALA A 33 7.23 -5.07 1.81
C ALA A 33 8.60 -5.53 2.36
N THR A 34 9.69 -5.00 1.82
CA THR A 34 11.05 -5.29 2.28
C THR A 34 11.30 -4.73 3.69
N LEU A 35 10.87 -3.50 3.95
CA LEU A 35 11.02 -2.85 5.26
C LEU A 35 10.27 -3.60 6.38
N LEU A 36 9.16 -4.26 6.08
CA LEU A 36 8.45 -5.09 7.07
C LEU A 36 9.35 -6.16 7.67
N ALA A 37 10.20 -6.80 6.85
CA ALA A 37 11.12 -7.83 7.33
C ALA A 37 12.21 -7.22 8.24
N LEU A 38 12.65 -6.00 7.95
CA LEU A 38 13.62 -5.28 8.78
C LEU A 38 13.06 -4.84 10.14
N GLY A 39 11.74 -4.82 10.30
CA GLY A 39 11.07 -4.54 11.58
C GLY A 39 11.16 -5.68 12.60
N ILE A 40 11.63 -6.86 12.20
CA ILE A 40 11.82 -8.01 13.08
C ILE A 40 13.16 -7.85 13.80
N ARG A 41 13.15 -7.74 15.14
CA ARG A 41 14.36 -7.75 15.99
C ARG A 41 15.21 -8.99 15.69
N ILE A 42 16.52 -8.81 15.63
CA ILE A 42 17.48 -9.92 15.56
C ILE A 42 18.18 -9.98 16.92
N PRO A 43 17.97 -11.03 17.72
CA PRO A 43 18.65 -11.19 19.01
C PRO A 43 20.17 -11.20 18.84
N ARG A 44 20.89 -10.47 19.71
CA ARG A 44 22.35 -10.40 19.68
C ARG A 44 22.98 -10.89 20.98
N PRO A 45 24.22 -11.41 20.95
CA PRO A 45 24.91 -11.87 22.16
C PRO A 45 25.17 -10.78 23.21
N ASP A 46 25.19 -9.51 22.80
CA ASP A 46 25.38 -8.33 23.64
C ASP A 46 24.06 -7.73 24.16
N ASP A 47 22.91 -8.30 23.80
CA ASP A 47 21.62 -7.83 24.29
C ASP A 47 21.45 -8.12 25.81
N PRO A 48 20.76 -7.26 26.58
CA PRO A 48 20.56 -7.45 28.03
C PRO A 48 19.84 -8.75 28.41
N ASP A 49 19.04 -9.29 27.49
CA ASP A 49 18.26 -10.52 27.64
C ASP A 49 18.96 -11.76 27.03
N ALA A 50 20.19 -11.63 26.53
CA ALA A 50 20.94 -12.71 25.90
C ALA A 50 21.14 -13.94 26.81
N SER A 51 21.15 -13.74 28.14
CA SER A 51 21.26 -14.81 29.13
C SER A 51 20.07 -15.79 29.14
N SER A 52 18.93 -15.40 28.56
CA SER A 52 17.76 -16.29 28.41
C SER A 52 17.97 -17.39 27.37
N GLY A 53 18.98 -17.26 26.50
CA GLY A 53 19.29 -18.23 25.46
C GLY A 53 18.55 -17.93 24.14
N LEU A 54 19.25 -18.15 23.02
CA LEU A 54 18.77 -17.80 21.68
C LEU A 54 17.41 -18.44 21.34
N ARG A 55 17.19 -19.69 21.76
CA ARG A 55 15.94 -20.42 21.49
C ARG A 55 14.73 -19.70 22.06
N ASP A 56 14.81 -19.25 23.31
CA ASP A 56 13.67 -18.67 24.01
C ASP A 56 13.38 -17.27 23.49
N LEU A 57 14.42 -16.49 23.14
CA LEU A 57 14.28 -15.19 22.47
C LEU A 57 13.57 -15.31 21.11
N VAL A 58 13.97 -16.30 20.30
CA VAL A 58 13.36 -16.52 18.97
C VAL A 58 11.90 -16.92 19.08
N ILE A 59 11.54 -17.76 20.06
CA ILE A 59 10.14 -18.19 20.28
C ILE A 59 9.29 -17.04 20.85
N ALA A 60 9.83 -16.27 21.80
CA ALA A 60 9.13 -15.15 22.42
C ALA A 60 8.73 -14.06 21.41
N GLN A 61 9.44 -13.99 20.28
CA GLN A 61 9.21 -13.02 19.21
C GLN A 61 8.08 -13.40 18.23
N TRP A 62 7.35 -14.49 18.47
CA TRP A 62 6.19 -14.89 17.66
C TRP A 62 5.20 -13.78 17.29
N PRO A 63 4.90 -12.76 18.15
CA PRO A 63 3.96 -11.70 17.79
C PRO A 63 4.49 -10.81 16.65
N SER A 64 5.81 -10.63 16.57
CA SER A 64 6.45 -9.90 15.48
C SER A 64 6.41 -10.66 14.16
N TYR A 65 6.58 -12.00 14.18
CA TYR A 65 6.43 -12.81 12.98
C TYR A 65 4.99 -12.79 12.46
N PHE A 66 4.02 -12.84 13.37
CA PHE A 66 2.61 -12.71 13.03
C PHE A 66 2.29 -11.34 12.41
N ALA A 67 2.74 -10.26 13.05
CA ALA A 67 2.53 -8.90 12.55
C ALA A 67 3.18 -8.71 11.16
N PHE A 68 4.40 -9.23 10.97
CA PHE A 68 5.07 -9.26 9.67
C PHE A 68 4.25 -10.00 8.62
N ALA A 69 3.86 -11.25 8.87
CA ALA A 69 3.13 -12.07 7.90
C ALA A 69 1.78 -11.44 7.53
N LEU A 70 1.03 -10.96 8.54
CA LEU A 70 -0.22 -10.24 8.35
C LEU A 70 -0.02 -9.03 7.44
N SER A 71 0.97 -8.19 7.74
CA SER A 71 1.22 -6.95 7.00
C SER A 71 1.74 -7.23 5.59
N PHE A 72 2.59 -8.24 5.42
CA PHE A 72 3.12 -8.63 4.11
C PHE A 72 1.99 -9.09 3.17
N VAL A 73 1.08 -9.93 3.68
CA VAL A 73 -0.13 -10.34 2.95
C VAL A 73 -1.02 -9.14 2.66
N THR A 74 -1.24 -8.25 3.63
CA THR A 74 -2.03 -7.02 3.43
C THR A 74 -1.43 -6.15 2.32
N VAL A 75 -0.11 -5.90 2.32
CA VAL A 75 0.58 -5.13 1.27
C VAL A 75 0.39 -5.79 -0.09
N GLY A 76 0.53 -7.11 -0.18
CA GLY A 76 0.34 -7.84 -1.44
C GLY A 76 -1.09 -7.74 -1.99
N ILE A 77 -2.10 -7.87 -1.13
CA ILE A 77 -3.52 -7.71 -1.51
C ILE A 77 -3.78 -6.28 -1.98
N VAL A 78 -3.32 -5.30 -1.22
CA VAL A 78 -3.49 -3.89 -1.54
C VAL A 78 -2.81 -3.54 -2.86
N TRP A 79 -1.58 -4.02 -3.08
CA TRP A 79 -0.86 -3.83 -4.34
C TRP A 79 -1.63 -4.44 -5.52
N ALA A 80 -2.12 -5.68 -5.38
CA ALA A 80 -2.89 -6.33 -6.44
C ALA A 80 -4.17 -5.56 -6.78
N ASN A 81 -4.89 -5.07 -5.77
CA ASN A 81 -6.08 -4.24 -5.98
C ASN A 81 -5.73 -2.90 -6.64
N ASP A 82 -4.66 -2.25 -6.18
CA ASP A 82 -4.18 -0.99 -6.73
C ASP A 82 -3.75 -1.12 -8.20
N HIS A 83 -3.04 -2.20 -8.56
CA HIS A 83 -2.65 -2.50 -9.93
C HIS A 83 -3.89 -2.70 -10.83
N VAL A 84 -4.85 -3.53 -10.41
CA VAL A 84 -6.11 -3.74 -11.15
C VAL A 84 -6.89 -2.42 -11.28
N MET A 85 -7.06 -1.68 -10.20
CA MET A 85 -7.77 -0.39 -10.20
C MET A 85 -7.09 0.62 -11.14
N PHE A 86 -5.76 0.75 -11.08
CA PHE A 86 -5.02 1.75 -11.83
C PHE A 86 -4.95 1.42 -13.33
N SER A 87 -4.98 0.13 -13.69
CA SER A 87 -5.07 -0.33 -15.10
C SER A 87 -6.28 0.23 -15.86
N HIS A 88 -7.30 0.70 -15.15
CA HIS A 88 -8.48 1.32 -15.74
C HIS A 88 -8.32 2.79 -16.10
N PHE A 89 -7.26 3.47 -15.62
CA PHE A 89 -6.97 4.86 -15.93
C PHE A 89 -6.34 4.99 -17.32
N VAL A 90 -6.92 5.81 -18.18
CA VAL A 90 -6.38 6.08 -19.54
C VAL A 90 -5.61 7.40 -19.63
N ARG A 91 -5.63 8.19 -18.55
CA ARG A 91 -4.90 9.45 -18.41
C ARG A 91 -4.71 9.76 -16.94
N THR A 92 -3.64 10.47 -16.62
CA THR A 92 -3.37 11.06 -15.31
C THR A 92 -3.46 12.58 -15.39
N ASP A 93 -3.89 13.20 -14.30
CA ASP A 93 -3.76 14.64 -14.09
C ASP A 93 -3.04 14.92 -12.76
N ARG A 94 -2.81 16.19 -12.44
CA ARG A 94 -2.10 16.59 -11.21
C ARG A 94 -2.83 16.11 -9.95
N GLY A 95 -4.16 16.05 -9.96
CA GLY A 95 -4.95 15.62 -8.80
C GLY A 95 -4.84 14.12 -8.54
N ILE A 96 -4.90 13.31 -9.61
CA ILE A 96 -4.68 11.86 -9.56
C ILE A 96 -3.28 11.56 -9.04
N VAL A 97 -2.25 12.25 -9.55
CA VAL A 97 -0.86 12.05 -9.09
C VAL A 97 -0.71 12.42 -7.61
N LEU A 98 -1.29 13.54 -7.17
CA LEU A 98 -1.22 13.95 -5.76
C LEU A 98 -1.90 12.94 -4.83
N LEU A 99 -3.11 12.50 -5.18
CA LEU A 99 -3.83 11.48 -4.42
C LEU A 99 -3.09 10.14 -4.42
N LYS A 100 -2.46 9.77 -5.54
CA LYS A 100 -1.61 8.58 -5.60
C LYS A 100 -0.42 8.68 -4.65
N VAL A 101 0.30 9.81 -4.65
CA VAL A 101 1.41 10.04 -3.71
C VAL A 101 0.94 9.98 -2.27
N LEU A 102 -0.24 10.53 -1.95
CA LEU A 102 -0.84 10.44 -0.63
C LEU A 102 -1.15 9.00 -0.23
N THR A 103 -1.72 8.20 -1.12
CA THR A 103 -1.96 6.76 -0.90
C THR A 103 -0.64 6.01 -0.66
N LEU A 104 0.39 6.29 -1.46
CA LEU A 104 1.71 5.67 -1.34
C LEU A 104 2.45 6.06 -0.05
N MET A 105 2.21 7.26 0.49
CA MET A 105 2.73 7.67 1.79
C MET A 105 2.27 6.71 2.91
N PHE A 106 1.00 6.30 2.90
CA PHE A 106 0.50 5.33 3.90
C PHE A 106 1.08 3.93 3.70
N VAL A 107 1.28 3.49 2.46
CA VAL A 107 1.96 2.22 2.15
C VAL A 107 3.40 2.23 2.67
N ALA A 108 4.15 3.30 2.38
CA ALA A 108 5.51 3.47 2.86
C ALA A 108 5.60 3.58 4.38
N PHE A 109 4.56 4.11 5.04
CA PHE A 109 4.49 4.24 6.49
C PHE A 109 4.11 2.94 7.21
N LEU A 110 3.43 2.01 6.54
CA LEU A 110 2.90 0.77 7.13
C LEU A 110 3.91 -0.06 7.96
N PRO A 111 5.22 -0.13 7.64
CA PRO A 111 6.19 -0.84 8.47
C PRO A 111 6.25 -0.35 9.92
N VAL A 112 5.97 0.93 10.17
CA VAL A 112 5.99 1.52 11.51
C VAL A 112 4.90 0.92 12.42
N PRO A 113 3.60 1.02 12.10
CA PRO A 113 2.57 0.39 12.91
C PRO A 113 2.66 -1.14 12.94
N THR A 114 3.20 -1.79 11.90
CA THR A 114 3.48 -3.24 11.95
C THR A 114 4.51 -3.58 13.03
N GLY A 115 5.60 -2.82 13.14
CA GLY A 115 6.60 -3.00 14.19
C GLY A 115 5.99 -2.78 15.57
N VAL A 116 5.21 -1.71 15.74
CA VAL A 116 4.48 -1.43 17.00
C VAL A 116 3.53 -2.57 17.35
N LEU A 117 2.77 -3.08 16.39
CA LEU A 117 1.91 -4.25 16.60
C LEU A 117 2.75 -5.45 17.05
N GLY A 118 3.84 -5.76 16.34
CA GLY A 118 4.72 -6.87 16.66
C GLY A 118 5.38 -6.81 18.05
N SER A 119 5.69 -5.61 18.55
CA SER A 119 6.29 -5.40 19.88
C SER A 119 5.27 -5.44 21.03
N TRP A 120 4.04 -5.00 20.79
CA TRP A 120 3.05 -4.77 21.86
C TRP A 120 1.86 -5.72 21.83
N LEU A 121 1.74 -6.61 20.83
CA LEU A 121 0.61 -7.53 20.70
C LEU A 121 0.46 -8.51 21.89
N ALA A 122 1.57 -8.92 22.51
CA ALA A 122 1.54 -9.81 23.68
C ALA A 122 1.35 -9.06 25.02
N ASN A 123 1.31 -7.74 25.02
CA ASN A 123 1.14 -6.94 26.23
C ASN A 123 -0.35 -6.62 26.45
N ASP A 124 -0.97 -7.20 27.49
CA ASP A 124 -2.40 -7.05 27.73
C ASP A 124 -2.86 -5.60 28.00
N ARG A 125 -1.99 -4.76 28.56
CA ARG A 125 -2.34 -3.37 28.91
C ARG A 125 -2.39 -2.48 27.67
N ASP A 126 -1.41 -2.60 26.79
CA ASP A 126 -1.18 -1.65 25.70
C ASP A 126 -1.51 -2.23 24.30
N ARG A 127 -1.86 -3.53 24.21
CA ARG A 127 -2.26 -4.20 22.96
C ARG A 127 -3.33 -3.43 22.18
N ALA A 128 -4.32 -2.86 22.86
CA ALA A 128 -5.42 -2.13 22.21
C ALA A 128 -4.90 -0.92 21.42
N VAL A 129 -3.94 -0.18 21.98
CA VAL A 129 -3.35 1.00 21.32
C VAL A 129 -2.59 0.59 20.07
N ALA A 130 -1.79 -0.48 20.14
CA ALA A 130 -1.05 -1.00 19.00
C ALA A 130 -1.98 -1.47 17.87
N VAL A 131 -3.05 -2.19 18.20
CA VAL A 131 -4.07 -2.63 17.23
C VAL A 131 -4.78 -1.44 16.60
N VAL A 132 -5.21 -0.45 17.39
CA VAL A 132 -5.88 0.75 16.87
C VAL A 132 -4.95 1.57 15.98
N PHE A 133 -3.66 1.68 16.32
CA PHE A 133 -2.69 2.39 15.49
C PHE A 133 -2.46 1.71 14.14
N TYR A 134 -2.36 0.37 14.14
CA TYR A 134 -2.27 -0.43 12.92
C TYR A 134 -3.54 -0.33 12.07
N ALA A 135 -4.71 -0.59 12.65
CA ALA A 135 -5.99 -0.51 11.95
C ALA A 135 -6.30 0.91 11.46
N GLY A 136 -5.97 1.93 12.24
CA GLY A 136 -6.13 3.34 11.87
C GLY A 136 -5.28 3.73 10.67
N THR A 137 -4.06 3.20 10.56
CA THR A 137 -3.20 3.41 9.39
C THR A 137 -3.79 2.76 8.14
N LEU A 138 -4.27 1.52 8.24
CA LEU A 138 -4.95 0.84 7.12
C LEU A 138 -6.26 1.53 6.72
N MET A 139 -7.02 2.04 7.69
CA MET A 139 -8.23 2.81 7.43
C MET A 139 -7.91 4.11 6.69
N ALA A 140 -6.89 4.86 7.13
CA ALA A 140 -6.46 6.08 6.45
C ALA A 140 -5.99 5.81 5.02
N PHE A 141 -5.22 4.72 4.81
CA PHE A 141 -4.89 4.20 3.48
C PHE A 141 -6.15 3.95 2.64
N GLY A 142 -7.12 3.20 3.18
CA GLY A 142 -8.35 2.84 2.48
C GLY A 142 -9.17 4.07 2.08
N ILE A 143 -9.26 5.08 2.96
CA ILE A 143 -9.92 6.36 2.66
C ILE A 143 -9.20 7.08 1.51
N ALA A 144 -7.87 7.21 1.56
CA ALA A 144 -7.11 7.87 0.51
C ALA A 144 -7.23 7.15 -0.84
N HIS A 145 -7.16 5.82 -0.84
CA HIS A 145 -7.34 4.99 -2.03
C HIS A 145 -8.75 5.14 -2.63
N ASN A 146 -9.80 5.12 -1.80
CA ASN A 146 -11.17 5.36 -2.24
C ASN A 146 -11.38 6.77 -2.80
N LEU A 147 -10.75 7.78 -2.21
CA LEU A 147 -10.77 9.16 -2.72
C LEU A 147 -10.08 9.27 -4.09
N LEU A 148 -8.96 8.58 -4.29
CA LEU A 148 -8.28 8.49 -5.59
C LEU A 148 -9.20 7.89 -6.64
N TRP A 149 -9.82 6.74 -6.36
CA TRP A 149 -10.78 6.11 -7.27
C TRP A 149 -11.95 7.05 -7.58
N TRP A 150 -12.58 7.62 -6.55
CA TRP A 150 -13.73 8.48 -6.71
C TRP A 150 -13.42 9.73 -7.56
N TYR A 151 -12.28 10.38 -7.28
CA TYR A 151 -11.82 11.54 -8.02
C TYR A 151 -11.56 11.20 -9.50
N GLY A 152 -10.84 10.12 -9.75
CA GLY A 152 -10.50 9.65 -11.09
C GLY A 152 -11.72 9.22 -11.91
N ALA A 153 -12.58 8.38 -11.32
CA ALA A 153 -13.71 7.77 -12.01
C ALA A 153 -14.89 8.73 -12.20
N TYR A 154 -15.21 9.57 -11.21
CA TYR A 154 -16.43 10.38 -11.24
C TYR A 154 -16.19 11.86 -11.52
N ARG A 155 -15.15 12.48 -10.94
CA ARG A 155 -14.89 13.92 -11.11
C ARG A 155 -14.20 14.23 -12.43
N VAL A 156 -13.08 13.55 -12.71
CA VAL A 156 -12.27 13.80 -13.92
C VAL A 156 -12.65 12.87 -15.07
N ARG A 157 -13.34 11.75 -14.78
CA ARG A 157 -13.67 10.70 -15.76
C ARG A 157 -12.43 10.31 -16.57
N ALA A 158 -11.37 9.98 -15.85
CA ALA A 158 -10.07 9.59 -16.38
C ALA A 158 -9.99 8.09 -16.69
N THR A 159 -11.05 7.33 -16.41
CA THR A 159 -11.14 5.90 -16.64
C THR A 159 -11.62 5.58 -18.06
N SER A 160 -11.28 4.38 -18.56
CA SER A 160 -11.63 3.98 -19.92
C SER A 160 -13.15 4.02 -20.18
N PRO A 161 -13.62 4.40 -21.39
CA PRO A 161 -15.05 4.41 -21.73
C PRO A 161 -15.72 3.03 -21.69
N ARG A 162 -14.91 1.95 -21.66
CA ARG A 162 -15.38 0.56 -21.68
C ARG A 162 -15.91 0.07 -20.33
N LEU A 163 -15.69 0.82 -19.24
CA LEU A 163 -16.26 0.49 -17.94
C LEU A 163 -17.74 0.88 -17.88
N SER A 164 -18.60 -0.14 -17.77
CA SER A 164 -20.02 0.05 -17.51
C SER A 164 -20.24 0.73 -16.14
N ALA A 165 -21.39 1.38 -15.96
CA ALA A 165 -21.72 2.02 -14.68
C ALA A 165 -21.81 1.01 -13.51
N ARG A 166 -22.04 -0.27 -13.79
CA ARG A 166 -22.04 -1.36 -12.78
C ARG A 166 -20.62 -1.72 -12.35
N GLU A 167 -19.70 -1.90 -13.28
CA GLU A 167 -18.29 -2.21 -12.97
C GLU A 167 -17.62 -1.07 -12.19
N ARG A 168 -17.93 0.19 -12.55
CA ARG A 168 -17.45 1.34 -11.77
C ARG A 168 -17.92 1.34 -10.32
N ARG A 169 -19.13 0.85 -10.03
CA ARG A 169 -19.66 0.75 -8.66
C ARG A 169 -19.10 -0.45 -7.92
N ALA A 170 -18.87 -1.57 -8.60
CA ALA A 170 -18.26 -2.75 -8.00
C ALA A 170 -16.85 -2.46 -7.48
N LEU A 171 -16.06 -1.69 -8.25
CA LEU A 171 -14.72 -1.24 -7.88
C LEU A 171 -14.70 -0.14 -6.80
N THR A 172 -15.84 0.45 -6.44
CA THR A 172 -15.94 1.45 -5.35
C THR A 172 -16.15 0.80 -3.97
N ILE A 173 -16.45 -0.50 -3.90
CA ILE A 173 -16.86 -1.19 -2.66
C ILE A 173 -15.81 -2.22 -2.18
N THR A 174 -14.66 -2.30 -2.84
CA THR A 174 -13.54 -3.19 -2.42
C THR A 174 -12.57 -2.44 -1.53
#